data_AF-A0A2S3YQ94-F1
#
_entry.id   AF-A0A2S3YQ94-F1
#
_cell.length_a   1.000
_cell.length_b   1.000
_cell.length_c   1.000
_cell.angle_alpha   90.00
_cell.angle_beta   90.00
_cell.angle_gamma   90.00
#
_symmetry.space_group_name_H-M   'P 1'
#
loop_
_entity.id
_entity.type
_entity.pdbx_description
1 polymer ?
#
loop_
_entity_poly.entity_id
_entity_poly.type
_entity_poly.pdbx_seq_one_letter_code
_entity_poly.pdbx_strand_id
1 'polypeptide(L)'
;MGLAPYGDSDLYFRFVSILYKFNPDGSYDLNIARLGDLAYDLGIVGRAEPPTRKWERKIHFAAAVQQLLEVVVIDILSWWQAKLDLKNLCLAGEVAQNCVLNGAIANSKKFENIFVHPASHDAGAALGAAIYIGKQRPSSLYNVMNGVIANAKKFENVFVHSASHDAGAPLGSEIYIGKQRTPAHDAPAVSFSPLLGPKLPQNDDIRREIKTWEGGLRIVECDDVFEAAAEKLAEGKIVGWARGRSEFGPSALGNRSILGDPRPRQNWQGINLAIKQRESFRPFGSAVLAEDFNDYFNPLPSNPNMEHMVFVTKVREEKRAELGAVTHVNGTGCVQVVTKSANPDFWKLISAFKERTGCPVLLNTSFNNQYEPIVQNVTDAVRTFLTTGLDYLFIENTMAEKSSEVRSLIATASLRLSDVAWVEEITTVRQRRTVLRRAPSYTRELNNWQLARYLCESGSEFSLVAHLVDGVSPKDRDQLIEEIFLLWQERFIDVRPTKVARLGGPIGADLSF
;
A
#
# COMPACT_ATOMS: atom_id res chain seq x y z
N MET A 1 -1.34 3.82 -14.26
CA MET A 1 -0.67 2.59 -13.76
C MET A 1 -1.59 1.36 -13.67
N GLY A 2 -2.52 1.22 -12.71
CA GLY A 2 -3.21 -0.08 -12.47
C GLY A 2 -4.04 -0.66 -13.63
N LEU A 3 -4.68 0.19 -14.44
CA LEU A 3 -5.43 -0.22 -15.64
C LEU A 3 -4.55 -0.39 -16.89
N ALA A 4 -3.38 0.25 -16.91
CA ALA A 4 -2.55 0.38 -18.10
C ALA A 4 -2.11 -0.97 -18.71
N PRO A 5 -1.75 -2.01 -17.92
CA PRO A 5 -1.37 -3.31 -18.48
C PRO A 5 -2.46 -4.01 -19.31
N TYR A 6 -3.72 -3.59 -19.17
CA TYR A 6 -4.86 -4.20 -19.86
C TYR A 6 -5.22 -3.48 -21.17
N GLY A 7 -4.61 -2.33 -21.44
CA GLY A 7 -4.96 -1.49 -22.57
C GLY A 7 -3.94 -1.51 -23.68
N ASP A 8 -4.45 -1.48 -24.89
CA ASP A 8 -3.71 -1.02 -26.06
C ASP A 8 -3.57 0.52 -26.01
N SER A 9 -2.33 1.01 -25.88
CA SER A 9 -2.02 2.43 -25.83
C SER A 9 -2.07 3.10 -27.20
N ASP A 10 -1.87 2.36 -28.30
CA ASP A 10 -1.79 2.90 -29.66
C ASP A 10 -3.10 3.58 -30.09
N LEU A 11 -4.24 3.13 -29.54
CA LEU A 11 -5.56 3.69 -29.78
C LEU A 11 -5.68 5.16 -29.37
N TYR A 12 -5.00 5.57 -28.29
CA TYR A 12 -5.11 6.91 -27.72
C TYR A 12 -3.80 7.69 -27.68
N PHE A 13 -2.65 7.06 -27.92
CA PHE A 13 -1.34 7.70 -27.75
C PHE A 13 -1.19 8.98 -28.57
N ARG A 14 -1.65 8.98 -29.84
CA ARG A 14 -1.62 10.17 -30.73
C ARG A 14 -2.34 11.39 -30.17
N PHE A 15 -3.35 11.18 -29.30
CA PHE A 15 -4.13 12.26 -28.72
C PHE A 15 -3.48 12.80 -27.46
N VAL A 16 -2.92 11.93 -26.61
CA VAL A 16 -2.26 12.36 -25.37
C VAL A 16 -0.85 12.91 -25.64
N SER A 17 -0.17 12.44 -26.68
CA SER A 17 1.18 12.89 -27.04
C SER A 17 1.24 14.37 -27.39
N ILE A 18 0.13 14.98 -27.83
CA ILE A 18 0.08 16.43 -28.13
C ILE A 18 0.23 17.30 -26.86
N LEU A 19 0.04 16.72 -25.68
CA LEU A 19 0.18 17.42 -24.40
C LEU A 19 1.65 17.65 -24.04
N TYR A 20 2.58 17.00 -24.72
CA TYR A 20 3.99 17.01 -24.39
C TYR A 20 4.85 17.40 -25.59
N LYS A 21 5.89 18.20 -25.32
CA LYS A 21 6.95 18.49 -26.27
C LYS A 21 8.27 18.59 -25.53
N PHE A 22 9.27 17.85 -25.98
CA PHE A 22 10.65 17.99 -25.51
C PHE A 22 11.41 18.99 -26.39
N ASN A 23 12.13 19.93 -25.77
CA ASN A 23 12.88 20.95 -26.49
C ASN A 23 14.38 20.57 -26.59
N PRO A 24 15.10 21.04 -27.64
CA PRO A 24 16.52 20.68 -27.83
C PRO A 24 17.45 21.11 -26.68
N ASP A 25 17.06 22.10 -25.89
CA ASP A 25 17.82 22.62 -24.75
C ASP A 25 17.62 21.81 -23.46
N GLY A 26 16.82 20.75 -23.49
CA GLY A 26 16.51 19.91 -22.34
C GLY A 26 15.29 20.36 -21.53
N SER A 27 14.69 21.51 -21.88
CA SER A 27 13.40 21.91 -21.33
C SER A 27 12.26 21.10 -21.96
N TYR A 28 11.08 21.14 -21.36
CA TYR A 28 9.89 20.51 -21.89
C TYR A 28 8.63 21.30 -21.60
N ASP A 29 7.68 21.20 -22.51
CA ASP A 29 6.33 21.70 -22.35
C ASP A 29 5.41 20.53 -22.02
N LEU A 30 4.69 20.62 -20.90
CA LEU A 30 3.68 19.64 -20.50
C LEU A 30 2.37 20.35 -20.14
N ASN A 31 1.36 20.22 -20.98
CA ASN A 31 0.06 20.85 -20.76
C ASN A 31 -0.90 19.89 -20.05
N ILE A 32 -0.60 19.58 -18.79
CA ILE A 32 -1.40 18.62 -18.01
C ILE A 32 -2.82 19.13 -17.71
N ALA A 33 -3.02 20.45 -17.66
CA ALA A 33 -4.33 21.04 -17.44
C ALA A 33 -5.36 20.62 -18.51
N ARG A 34 -4.91 20.39 -19.75
CA ARG A 34 -5.76 19.92 -20.85
C ARG A 34 -6.07 18.42 -20.82
N LEU A 35 -5.45 17.64 -19.94
CA LEU A 35 -5.69 16.20 -19.88
C LEU A 35 -7.15 15.89 -19.50
N GLY A 36 -7.73 16.68 -18.59
CA GLY A 36 -9.13 16.56 -18.18
C GLY A 36 -10.09 16.86 -19.34
N ASP A 37 -9.87 17.96 -20.04
CA ASP A 37 -10.66 18.35 -21.22
C ASP A 37 -10.54 17.30 -22.33
N LEU A 38 -9.33 16.82 -22.61
CA LEU A 38 -9.09 15.77 -23.59
C LEU A 38 -9.83 14.48 -23.22
N ALA A 39 -9.78 14.07 -21.94
CA ALA A 39 -10.51 12.91 -21.47
C ALA A 39 -12.02 13.09 -21.61
N TYR A 40 -12.54 14.31 -21.43
CA TYR A 40 -13.96 14.62 -21.62
C TYR A 40 -14.36 14.58 -23.11
N ASP A 41 -13.59 15.23 -23.97
CA ASP A 41 -13.82 15.30 -25.42
C ASP A 41 -13.78 13.91 -26.08
N LEU A 42 -12.88 13.04 -25.59
CA LEU A 42 -12.78 11.65 -26.03
C LEU A 42 -13.85 10.73 -25.40
N GLY A 43 -14.70 11.27 -24.52
CA GLY A 43 -15.75 10.53 -23.83
C GLY A 43 -15.20 9.44 -22.90
N ILE A 44 -14.04 9.67 -22.29
CA ILE A 44 -13.43 8.81 -21.26
C ILE A 44 -14.04 9.11 -19.89
N VAL A 45 -14.25 10.40 -19.61
CA VAL A 45 -14.95 10.93 -18.44
C VAL A 45 -16.19 11.70 -18.91
N GLY A 46 -17.31 11.64 -18.18
CA GLY A 46 -18.56 12.28 -18.60
C GLY A 46 -19.79 11.40 -18.46
N ARG A 47 -20.83 11.64 -19.30
CA ARG A 47 -22.20 11.09 -19.15
C ARG A 47 -22.22 9.59 -18.81
N ALA A 48 -23.12 9.22 -17.90
CA ALA A 48 -23.30 7.87 -17.38
C ALA A 48 -23.25 6.80 -18.49
N GLU A 49 -22.19 5.99 -18.48
CA GLU A 49 -22.05 4.88 -19.42
C GLU A 49 -23.04 3.76 -19.06
N PRO A 50 -23.68 3.11 -20.07
CA PRO A 50 -24.48 1.94 -19.82
C PRO A 50 -23.63 0.82 -19.18
N PRO A 51 -24.23 -0.03 -18.32
CA PRO A 51 -23.50 -1.00 -17.50
C PRO A 51 -22.57 -1.98 -18.23
N THR A 52 -22.76 -2.14 -19.54
CA THR A 52 -22.17 -3.20 -20.36
C THR A 52 -20.86 -2.82 -21.06
N ARG A 53 -20.43 -1.54 -21.05
CA ARG A 53 -19.17 -1.05 -21.68
C ARG A 53 -18.15 -0.41 -20.73
N LYS A 54 -18.39 -0.49 -19.42
CA LYS A 54 -17.92 0.44 -18.37
C LYS A 54 -16.42 0.81 -18.28
N TRP A 55 -15.51 0.11 -18.96
CA TRP A 55 -14.07 0.28 -18.74
C TRP A 55 -13.17 0.22 -19.98
N GLU A 56 -13.64 -0.24 -21.13
CA GLU A 56 -12.76 -0.52 -22.28
C GLU A 56 -12.00 0.73 -22.73
N ARG A 57 -12.69 1.85 -22.97
CA ARG A 57 -12.06 3.13 -23.32
C ARG A 57 -11.11 3.63 -22.25
N LYS A 58 -11.49 3.50 -20.98
CA LYS A 58 -10.69 3.94 -19.82
C LYS A 58 -9.40 3.14 -19.69
N ILE A 59 -9.45 1.85 -20.00
CA ILE A 59 -8.29 0.94 -20.00
C ILE A 59 -7.27 1.40 -21.05
N HIS A 60 -7.71 1.59 -22.30
CA HIS A 60 -6.85 2.04 -23.40
C HIS A 60 -6.31 3.46 -23.18
N PHE A 61 -7.16 4.37 -22.70
CA PHE A 61 -6.72 5.73 -22.36
C PHE A 61 -5.71 5.74 -21.21
N ALA A 62 -5.93 4.93 -20.16
CA ALA A 62 -4.97 4.79 -19.07
C ALA A 62 -3.63 4.21 -19.53
N ALA A 63 -3.64 3.29 -20.50
CA ALA A 63 -2.42 2.77 -21.13
C ALA A 63 -1.68 3.87 -21.91
N ALA A 64 -2.39 4.68 -22.70
CA ALA A 64 -1.79 5.79 -23.44
C ALA A 64 -1.20 6.87 -22.53
N VAL A 65 -1.90 7.25 -21.44
CA VAL A 65 -1.38 8.21 -20.46
C VAL A 65 -0.17 7.66 -19.71
N GLN A 66 -0.16 6.35 -19.39
CA GLN A 66 0.99 5.68 -18.79
C GLN A 66 2.20 5.69 -19.75
N GLN A 67 1.99 5.41 -21.04
CA GLN A 67 3.04 5.48 -22.04
C GLN A 67 3.58 6.92 -22.21
N LEU A 68 2.69 7.92 -22.17
CA LEU A 68 3.11 9.32 -22.21
C LEU A 68 4.02 9.66 -21.02
N LEU A 69 3.66 9.23 -19.81
CA LEU A 69 4.50 9.41 -18.63
C LEU A 69 5.89 8.78 -18.82
N GLU A 70 5.95 7.57 -19.37
CA GLU A 70 7.23 6.89 -19.67
C GLU A 70 8.08 7.68 -20.66
N VAL A 71 7.49 8.18 -21.75
CA VAL A 71 8.18 9.01 -22.73
C VAL A 71 8.73 10.28 -22.08
N VAL A 72 7.88 11.03 -21.37
CA VAL A 72 8.28 12.29 -20.71
C VAL A 72 9.47 12.09 -19.79
N VAL A 73 9.40 11.07 -18.93
CA VAL A 73 10.45 10.81 -17.93
C VAL A 73 11.72 10.30 -18.60
N ILE A 74 11.62 9.38 -19.58
CA ILE A 74 12.79 8.86 -20.28
C ILE A 74 13.50 9.96 -21.07
N ASP A 75 12.79 10.89 -21.69
CA ASP A 75 13.39 12.01 -22.42
C ASP A 75 14.17 12.94 -21.47
N ILE A 76 13.57 13.33 -20.33
CA ILE A 76 14.23 14.13 -19.29
C ILE A 76 15.49 13.42 -18.78
N LEU A 77 15.36 12.14 -18.40
CA LEU A 77 16.48 11.36 -17.89
C LEU A 77 17.57 11.16 -18.93
N SER A 78 17.20 10.91 -20.19
CA SER A 78 18.14 10.73 -21.30
C SER A 78 18.98 11.97 -21.55
N TRP A 79 18.34 13.14 -21.51
CA TRP A 79 19.04 14.39 -21.75
C TRP A 79 20.07 14.66 -20.66
N TRP A 80 19.69 14.53 -19.38
CA TRP A 80 20.63 14.69 -18.27
C TRP A 80 21.72 13.63 -18.24
N GLN A 81 21.38 12.38 -18.55
CA GLN A 81 22.33 11.29 -18.66
C GLN A 81 23.40 11.60 -19.70
N ALA A 82 23.01 12.02 -20.91
CA ALA A 82 23.94 12.38 -21.97
C ALA A 82 24.72 13.66 -21.67
N LYS A 83 24.08 14.67 -21.05
CA LYS A 83 24.69 15.95 -20.73
C LYS A 83 25.80 15.85 -19.68
N LEU A 84 25.64 14.93 -18.73
CA LEU A 84 26.50 14.79 -17.55
C LEU A 84 27.24 13.45 -17.48
N ASP A 85 27.11 12.58 -18.49
CA ASP A 85 27.66 11.22 -18.53
C ASP A 85 27.32 10.39 -17.28
N LEU A 86 26.04 10.41 -16.88
CA LEU A 86 25.59 9.73 -15.67
C LEU A 86 25.49 8.23 -15.89
N LYS A 87 26.05 7.45 -14.96
CA LYS A 87 25.93 5.98 -14.91
C LYS A 87 24.95 5.50 -13.86
N ASN A 88 24.66 6.33 -12.87
CA ASN A 88 23.89 5.96 -11.69
C ASN A 88 22.66 6.86 -11.60
N LEU A 89 21.50 6.25 -11.34
CA LEU A 89 20.24 6.96 -11.16
C LEU A 89 19.64 6.65 -9.79
N CYS A 90 19.30 7.71 -9.05
CA CYS A 90 18.51 7.61 -7.82
C CYS A 90 17.17 8.31 -8.04
N LEU A 91 16.06 7.64 -7.75
CA LEU A 91 14.70 8.15 -7.91
C LEU A 91 13.96 8.27 -6.58
N ALA A 92 13.25 9.39 -6.44
CA ALA A 92 12.38 9.76 -5.35
C ALA A 92 11.19 10.59 -5.90
N GLY A 93 10.24 10.95 -5.05
CA GLY A 93 8.97 11.57 -5.44
C GLY A 93 7.89 10.54 -5.75
N GLU A 94 6.62 10.94 -5.65
CA GLU A 94 5.48 10.03 -5.82
C GLU A 94 5.47 9.31 -7.18
N VAL A 95 5.91 9.99 -8.25
CA VAL A 95 6.02 9.40 -9.59
C VAL A 95 6.97 8.20 -9.60
N ALA A 96 8.01 8.20 -8.76
CA ALA A 96 8.94 7.09 -8.63
C ALA A 96 8.35 5.86 -7.92
N GLN A 97 7.10 5.92 -7.41
CA GLN A 97 6.36 4.72 -7.00
C GLN A 97 5.74 3.97 -8.18
N ASN A 98 5.76 4.56 -9.38
CA ASN A 98 5.23 3.92 -10.56
C ASN A 98 6.17 2.79 -11.01
N CYS A 99 5.88 1.57 -10.57
CA CYS A 99 6.72 0.40 -10.83
C CYS A 99 6.78 0.02 -12.32
N VAL A 100 5.78 0.39 -13.11
CA VAL A 100 5.78 0.23 -14.58
C VAL A 100 6.81 1.20 -15.20
N LEU A 101 6.79 2.47 -14.80
CA LEU A 101 7.77 3.46 -15.21
C LEU A 101 9.20 3.03 -14.82
N ASN A 102 9.41 2.59 -13.58
CA ASN A 102 10.73 2.14 -13.13
C ASN A 102 11.24 0.94 -13.94
N GLY A 103 10.35 0.02 -14.31
CA GLY A 103 10.66 -1.07 -15.24
C GLY A 103 11.04 -0.55 -16.64
N ALA A 104 10.34 0.45 -17.18
CA ALA A 104 10.67 1.09 -18.46
C ALA A 104 12.03 1.79 -18.42
N ILE A 105 12.33 2.52 -17.33
CA ILE A 105 13.63 3.18 -17.11
C ILE A 105 14.75 2.14 -17.07
N ALA A 106 14.59 1.04 -16.33
CA ALA A 106 15.59 -0.04 -16.31
C ALA A 106 15.80 -0.65 -17.70
N ASN A 107 14.72 -0.89 -18.45
CA ASN A 107 14.80 -1.43 -19.81
C ASN A 107 15.41 -0.47 -20.84
N SER A 108 15.49 0.83 -20.55
CA SER A 108 16.14 1.82 -21.43
C SER A 108 17.66 1.61 -21.56
N LYS A 109 18.29 0.88 -20.63
CA LYS A 109 19.74 0.61 -20.57
C LYS A 109 20.62 1.87 -20.51
N LYS A 110 20.05 3.01 -20.12
CA LYS A 110 20.75 4.29 -20.03
C LYS A 110 21.60 4.44 -18.76
N PHE A 111 21.32 3.65 -17.74
CA PHE A 111 22.00 3.71 -16.45
C PHE A 111 22.54 2.33 -16.09
N GLU A 112 23.75 2.27 -15.55
CA GLU A 112 24.38 1.03 -15.05
C GLU A 112 23.80 0.61 -13.70
N ASN A 113 23.42 1.56 -12.85
CA ASN A 113 22.82 1.31 -11.54
C ASN A 113 21.58 2.19 -11.33
N ILE A 114 20.51 1.60 -10.80
CA ILE A 114 19.26 2.30 -10.50
C ILE A 114 18.84 1.99 -9.06
N PHE A 115 18.58 3.04 -8.29
CA PHE A 115 18.03 2.97 -6.95
C PHE A 115 16.73 3.76 -6.88
N VAL A 116 15.67 3.13 -6.36
CA VAL A 116 14.39 3.77 -6.08
C VAL A 116 14.15 3.66 -4.59
N HIS A 117 13.92 4.79 -3.93
CA HIS A 117 13.64 4.79 -2.49
C HIS A 117 12.29 4.09 -2.22
N PRO A 118 12.18 3.14 -1.27
CA PRO A 118 10.94 2.38 -1.03
C PRO A 118 9.78 3.27 -0.56
N ALA A 119 10.08 4.30 0.22
CA ALA A 119 9.14 5.37 0.53
C ALA A 119 9.48 6.59 -0.32
N SER A 120 9.32 6.49 -1.65
CA SER A 120 9.62 7.60 -2.56
C SER A 120 8.60 8.73 -2.51
N HIS A 121 7.40 8.50 -2.01
CA HIS A 121 6.41 9.54 -1.72
C HIS A 121 6.83 10.47 -0.58
N ASP A 122 6.00 11.48 -0.32
CA ASP A 122 6.24 12.56 0.64
C ASP A 122 6.57 12.10 2.07
N ALA A 123 6.14 10.90 2.50
CA ALA A 123 6.56 10.40 3.83
C ALA A 123 8.07 10.20 3.92
N GLY A 124 8.74 9.86 2.81
CA GLY A 124 10.20 9.74 2.75
C GLY A 124 10.94 11.05 3.00
N ALA A 125 10.26 12.21 2.85
CA ALA A 125 10.88 13.52 3.06
C ALA A 125 11.33 13.73 4.51
N ALA A 126 10.57 13.22 5.49
CA ALA A 126 10.93 13.32 6.90
C ALA A 126 12.26 12.60 7.21
N LEU A 127 12.44 11.39 6.65
CA LEU A 127 13.68 10.63 6.76
C LEU A 127 14.84 11.37 6.06
N GLY A 128 14.61 11.86 4.84
CA GLY A 128 15.59 12.65 4.09
C GLY A 128 16.06 13.90 4.85
N ALA A 129 15.12 14.64 5.45
CA ALA A 129 15.40 15.83 6.25
C ALA A 129 16.22 15.50 7.51
N ALA A 130 15.87 14.42 8.21
CA ALA A 130 16.61 13.96 9.38
C ALA A 130 18.06 13.59 9.03
N ILE A 131 18.28 12.87 7.92
CA ILE A 131 19.62 12.52 7.42
C ILE A 131 20.42 13.78 7.06
N TYR A 132 19.78 14.74 6.38
CA TYR A 132 20.41 16.00 5.98
C TYR A 132 20.89 16.81 7.19
N ILE A 133 20.02 17.04 8.17
CA ILE A 133 20.37 17.81 9.38
C ILE A 133 21.38 17.04 10.26
N GLY A 134 21.24 15.72 10.38
CA GLY A 134 22.15 14.88 11.15
C GLY A 134 23.61 14.97 10.69
N LYS A 135 23.84 15.23 9.39
CA LYS A 135 25.19 15.44 8.83
C LYS A 135 25.71 16.88 8.94
N GLN A 136 24.88 17.86 9.28
CA GLN A 136 25.22 19.29 9.25
C GLN A 136 25.78 19.89 10.55
N ARG A 137 26.12 19.08 11.55
CA ARG A 137 26.76 19.57 12.79
C ARG A 137 28.18 19.01 12.94
N PRO A 138 29.27 19.82 12.96
CA PRO A 138 29.53 21.17 12.41
C PRO A 138 30.56 21.13 11.23
N SER A 139 30.72 22.10 10.33
CA SER A 139 30.55 23.55 10.39
C SER A 139 30.19 24.16 9.01
N SER A 140 29.36 25.21 9.03
CA SER A 140 28.85 26.05 7.93
C SER A 140 27.66 25.49 7.13
N LEU A 141 26.49 26.09 7.41
CA LEU A 141 25.25 25.98 6.65
C LEU A 141 25.42 26.67 5.29
N TYR A 142 25.46 25.89 4.21
CA TYR A 142 25.19 26.40 2.87
C TYR A 142 24.22 25.45 2.15
N ASN A 143 22.99 25.91 1.95
CA ASN A 143 22.02 25.28 1.04
C ASN A 143 22.54 25.44 -0.40
N VAL A 144 22.93 24.34 -1.06
CA VAL A 144 23.77 24.36 -2.27
C VAL A 144 23.09 25.01 -3.48
N MET A 145 21.76 24.95 -3.65
CA MET A 145 21.10 25.54 -4.82
C MET A 145 20.69 27.02 -4.60
N ASN A 146 20.14 27.33 -3.44
CA ASN A 146 19.80 28.72 -3.07
C ASN A 146 21.06 29.57 -2.86
N GLY A 147 22.14 28.96 -2.37
CA GLY A 147 23.45 29.60 -2.27
C GLY A 147 24.06 29.92 -3.63
N VAL A 148 23.87 29.07 -4.65
CA VAL A 148 24.34 29.36 -6.02
C VAL A 148 23.56 30.50 -6.66
N ILE A 149 22.23 30.52 -6.50
CA ILE A 149 21.37 31.58 -7.08
C ILE A 149 21.56 32.92 -6.37
N ALA A 150 21.63 32.93 -5.03
CA ALA A 150 21.89 34.14 -4.26
C ALA A 150 23.32 34.69 -4.49
N ASN A 151 24.31 33.82 -4.71
CA ASN A 151 25.69 34.25 -5.01
C ASN A 151 25.96 34.53 -6.49
N ALA A 152 24.99 34.32 -7.39
CA ALA A 152 25.17 34.52 -8.82
C ALA A 152 25.38 36.01 -9.23
N LYS A 153 25.27 36.97 -8.29
CA LYS A 153 25.37 38.44 -8.51
C LYS A 153 24.50 39.01 -9.65
N LYS A 154 23.53 38.24 -10.13
CA LYS A 154 22.68 38.56 -11.29
C LYS A 154 21.27 39.05 -10.94
N PHE A 155 20.91 39.04 -9.66
CA PHE A 155 19.57 39.40 -9.19
C PHE A 155 19.69 40.45 -8.07
N GLU A 156 19.02 41.59 -8.21
CA GLU A 156 19.03 42.68 -7.22
C GLU A 156 18.17 42.38 -5.99
N ASN A 157 17.07 41.63 -6.15
CA ASN A 157 16.19 41.18 -5.07
C ASN A 157 15.70 39.76 -5.34
N VAL A 158 15.91 38.85 -4.39
CA VAL A 158 15.44 37.46 -4.45
C VAL A 158 14.44 37.24 -3.32
N PHE A 159 13.16 37.08 -3.67
CA PHE A 159 12.11 36.70 -2.73
C PHE A 159 11.84 35.20 -2.86
N VAL A 160 12.00 34.46 -1.77
CA VAL A 160 11.72 33.01 -1.70
C VAL A 160 10.53 32.80 -0.77
N HIS A 161 9.41 32.35 -1.34
CA HIS A 161 8.17 32.07 -0.62
C HIS A 161 8.34 30.83 0.27
N SER A 162 7.73 30.83 1.47
CA SER A 162 7.87 29.78 2.49
C SER A 162 7.16 28.46 2.16
N ALA A 163 6.47 28.36 1.02
CA ALA A 163 5.84 27.14 0.53
C ALA A 163 5.71 27.14 -1.01
N SER A 164 6.49 26.32 -1.71
CA SER A 164 6.35 26.12 -3.16
C SER A 164 6.66 24.68 -3.62
N HIS A 165 6.22 23.67 -2.85
CA HIS A 165 6.01 22.25 -3.19
C HIS A 165 7.18 21.44 -3.84
N ASP A 166 6.98 20.11 -4.04
CA ASP A 166 7.98 19.05 -4.34
C ASP A 166 9.15 18.93 -3.33
N ALA A 167 8.85 19.11 -2.04
CA ALA A 167 9.84 19.19 -0.95
C ALA A 167 10.52 17.84 -0.56
N GLY A 168 10.97 17.06 -1.55
CA GLY A 168 11.72 15.80 -1.38
C GLY A 168 12.95 15.63 -2.29
N ALA A 169 13.26 16.60 -3.16
CA ALA A 169 14.40 16.52 -4.08
C ALA A 169 15.82 16.42 -3.46
N PRO A 170 16.11 16.72 -2.17
CA PRO A 170 17.45 16.51 -1.60
C PRO A 170 17.86 15.04 -1.43
N LEU A 171 16.98 14.07 -1.72
CA LEU A 171 17.13 12.65 -1.37
C LEU A 171 18.17 11.89 -2.22
N GLY A 172 18.36 12.25 -3.49
CA GLY A 172 19.19 11.47 -4.43
C GLY A 172 20.67 11.88 -4.50
N SER A 173 20.97 13.15 -4.25
CA SER A 173 22.32 13.72 -4.43
C SER A 173 23.29 13.35 -3.30
N GLU A 174 22.80 13.21 -2.07
CA GLU A 174 23.65 12.97 -0.89
C GLU A 174 24.12 11.50 -0.76
N ILE A 175 23.32 10.52 -1.20
CA ILE A 175 23.75 9.11 -1.27
C ILE A 175 24.89 8.94 -2.30
N TYR A 176 24.88 9.78 -3.34
CA TYR A 176 25.91 9.77 -4.38
C TYR A 176 27.19 10.53 -3.98
N ILE A 177 27.06 11.68 -3.29
CA ILE A 177 28.20 12.53 -2.89
C ILE A 177 28.88 12.02 -1.61
N GLY A 178 28.16 11.34 -0.72
CA GLY A 178 28.72 10.72 0.49
C GLY A 178 29.81 9.66 0.24
N LYS A 179 29.97 9.18 -1.00
CA LYS A 179 31.06 8.28 -1.40
C LYS A 179 32.44 8.96 -1.56
N GLN A 180 32.55 10.28 -1.44
CA GLN A 180 33.84 10.98 -1.64
C GLN A 180 34.66 11.24 -0.37
N ARG A 181 34.24 10.75 0.81
CA ARG A 181 34.98 10.98 2.07
C ARG A 181 35.46 9.72 2.80
N THR A 182 35.39 8.56 2.16
CA THR A 182 36.02 7.31 2.64
C THR A 182 36.81 6.72 1.46
N PRO A 183 38.06 6.25 1.64
CA PRO A 183 38.74 5.48 0.61
C PRO A 183 37.80 4.39 0.09
N ALA A 184 37.74 4.22 -1.22
CA ALA A 184 36.69 3.53 -1.97
C ALA A 184 36.56 2.01 -1.72
N HIS A 185 37.10 1.48 -0.61
CA HIS A 185 37.12 0.05 -0.33
C HIS A 185 36.29 -0.39 0.88
N ASP A 186 35.95 0.49 1.83
CA ASP A 186 35.35 0.09 3.11
C ASP A 186 34.09 0.87 3.53
N ALA A 187 33.45 1.62 2.63
CA ALA A 187 32.13 2.18 2.95
C ALA A 187 31.12 1.03 3.05
N PRO A 188 30.55 0.70 4.22
CA PRO A 188 29.59 -0.38 4.32
C PRO A 188 28.42 -0.03 3.40
N ALA A 189 28.03 -0.98 2.54
CA ALA A 189 26.76 -0.91 1.86
C ALA A 189 25.69 -0.75 2.95
N VAL A 190 25.18 0.47 3.13
CA VAL A 190 24.08 0.69 4.06
C VAL A 190 22.89 0.00 3.43
N SER A 191 22.69 -1.27 3.77
CA SER A 191 21.50 -2.03 3.43
C SER A 191 20.34 -1.31 4.10
N PHE A 192 19.62 -0.49 3.33
CA PHE A 192 18.43 0.19 3.83
C PHE A 192 17.36 -0.87 4.08
N SER A 193 17.05 -1.15 5.34
CA SER A 193 15.91 -1.98 5.68
C SER A 193 14.65 -1.11 5.65
N PRO A 194 13.60 -1.49 4.90
CA PRO A 194 12.33 -0.79 4.94
C PRO A 194 11.58 -1.05 6.25
N LEU A 195 12.05 -1.92 7.15
CA LEU A 195 11.36 -2.34 8.38
C LEU A 195 11.57 -1.34 9.53
N LEU A 196 11.17 -0.08 9.33
CA LEU A 196 11.40 1.02 10.27
C LEU A 196 10.22 1.29 11.22
N GLY A 197 9.04 0.77 10.90
CA GLY A 197 7.82 1.03 11.66
C GLY A 197 7.75 0.32 13.03
N PRO A 198 6.61 0.45 13.73
CA PRO A 198 6.38 -0.18 15.02
C PRO A 198 6.66 -1.69 15.02
N LYS A 199 7.34 -2.15 16.07
CA LYS A 199 7.52 -3.58 16.35
C LYS A 199 6.26 -4.11 17.04
N LEU A 200 5.84 -5.32 16.66
CA LEU A 200 4.79 -6.03 17.40
C LEU A 200 5.25 -6.37 18.83
N PRO A 201 4.30 -6.47 19.78
CA PRO A 201 4.60 -6.84 21.16
C PRO A 201 5.03 -8.31 21.27
N GLN A 202 5.35 -8.75 22.49
CA GLN A 202 5.74 -10.14 22.74
C GLN A 202 4.56 -11.09 22.50
N ASN A 203 4.86 -12.37 22.20
CA ASN A 203 3.85 -13.37 21.83
C ASN A 203 2.79 -13.58 22.94
N ASP A 204 3.17 -13.44 24.22
CA ASP A 204 2.21 -13.56 25.33
C ASP A 204 1.18 -12.43 25.35
N ASP A 205 1.58 -11.20 25.00
CA ASP A 205 0.66 -10.07 24.87
C ASP A 205 -0.25 -10.24 23.65
N ILE A 206 0.29 -10.76 22.54
CA ILE A 206 -0.49 -11.11 21.34
C ILE A 206 -1.58 -12.14 21.69
N ARG A 207 -1.21 -13.24 22.37
CA ARG A 207 -2.16 -14.28 22.79
C ARG A 207 -3.18 -13.73 23.79
N ARG A 208 -2.77 -12.85 24.72
CA ARG A 208 -3.68 -12.19 25.66
C ARG A 208 -4.71 -11.34 24.93
N GLU A 209 -4.29 -10.55 23.94
CA GLU A 209 -5.18 -9.72 23.14
C GLU A 209 -6.15 -10.56 22.33
N ILE A 210 -5.67 -11.60 21.62
CA ILE A 210 -6.53 -12.53 20.86
C ILE A 210 -7.56 -13.18 21.78
N LYS A 211 -7.19 -13.55 23.00
CA LYS A 211 -8.10 -14.13 24.00
C LYS A 211 -9.21 -13.18 24.43
N THR A 212 -9.04 -11.85 24.30
CA THR A 212 -10.13 -10.91 24.56
C THR A 212 -11.26 -11.02 23.54
N TRP A 213 -10.96 -11.54 22.35
CA TRP A 213 -11.90 -11.79 21.26
C TRP A 213 -12.46 -13.23 21.22
N GLU A 214 -12.32 -13.95 22.34
CA GLU A 214 -12.90 -15.29 22.54
C GLU A 214 -14.39 -15.30 22.17
N GLY A 215 -14.81 -16.27 21.34
CA GLY A 215 -16.14 -16.35 20.73
C GLY A 215 -16.17 -15.88 19.26
N GLY A 216 -15.32 -14.91 18.88
CA GLY A 216 -15.14 -14.50 17.48
C GLY A 216 -13.83 -15.01 16.86
N LEU A 217 -12.82 -15.28 17.68
CA LEU A 217 -11.47 -15.65 17.27
C LEU A 217 -10.98 -16.80 18.17
N ARG A 218 -10.31 -17.81 17.58
CA ARG A 218 -9.72 -18.95 18.29
C ARG A 218 -8.24 -19.06 17.96
N ILE A 219 -7.39 -19.26 18.98
CA ILE A 219 -5.98 -19.61 18.78
C ILE A 219 -5.89 -21.07 18.35
N VAL A 220 -5.10 -21.32 17.30
CA VAL A 220 -4.78 -22.66 16.82
C VAL A 220 -3.32 -22.94 17.19
N GLU A 221 -3.08 -23.98 17.99
CA GLU A 221 -1.73 -24.38 18.33
C GLU A 221 -1.05 -25.01 17.10
N CYS A 222 0.19 -24.61 16.85
CA CYS A 222 1.06 -25.17 15.82
C CYS A 222 2.51 -25.15 16.32
N ASP A 223 3.30 -26.15 15.91
CA ASP A 223 4.70 -26.28 16.33
C ASP A 223 5.60 -25.26 15.60
N ASP A 224 5.35 -25.06 14.30
CA ASP A 224 6.05 -24.10 13.46
C ASP A 224 5.03 -23.29 12.63
N VAL A 225 4.99 -21.98 12.87
CA VAL A 225 4.09 -21.05 12.17
C VAL A 225 4.42 -20.89 10.68
N PHE A 226 5.67 -21.07 10.28
CA PHE A 226 6.08 -20.98 8.88
C PHE A 226 5.55 -22.18 8.10
N GLU A 227 5.69 -23.38 8.66
CA GLU A 227 5.14 -24.60 8.08
C GLU A 227 3.61 -24.60 8.04
N ALA A 228 2.97 -24.16 9.13
CA ALA A 228 1.52 -24.05 9.19
C ALA A 228 0.99 -23.01 8.19
N ALA A 229 1.62 -21.84 8.07
CA ALA A 229 1.23 -20.85 7.08
C ALA A 229 1.44 -21.35 5.64
N ALA A 230 2.57 -22.01 5.36
CA ALA A 230 2.85 -22.61 4.06
C ALA A 230 1.83 -23.70 3.70
N GLU A 231 1.42 -24.54 4.66
CA GLU A 231 0.35 -25.52 4.48
C GLU A 231 -0.97 -24.83 4.09
N LYS A 232 -1.42 -23.83 4.86
CA LYS A 232 -2.70 -23.14 4.56
C LYS A 232 -2.66 -22.40 3.23
N LEU A 233 -1.54 -21.79 2.88
CA LEU A 233 -1.34 -21.20 1.57
C LEU A 233 -1.46 -22.27 0.46
N ALA A 234 -0.82 -23.44 0.62
CA ALA A 234 -0.89 -24.53 -0.36
C ALA A 234 -2.30 -25.14 -0.50
N GLU A 235 -3.11 -25.09 0.55
CA GLU A 235 -4.55 -25.44 0.55
C GLU A 235 -5.43 -24.37 -0.15
N GLY A 236 -4.84 -23.27 -0.64
CA GLY A 236 -5.55 -22.16 -1.29
C GLY A 236 -6.20 -21.18 -0.32
N LYS A 237 -5.83 -21.22 0.98
CA LYS A 237 -6.30 -20.26 1.99
C LYS A 237 -5.56 -18.93 1.86
N ILE A 238 -6.24 -17.85 2.22
CA ILE A 238 -5.68 -16.50 2.25
C ILE A 238 -5.38 -16.14 3.71
N VAL A 239 -4.13 -15.77 3.97
CA VAL A 239 -3.66 -15.56 5.33
C VAL A 239 -3.27 -14.10 5.57
N GLY A 240 -3.66 -13.56 6.72
CA GLY A 240 -3.09 -12.32 7.25
C GLY A 240 -1.79 -12.65 7.96
N TRP A 241 -0.70 -11.96 7.61
CA TRP A 241 0.65 -12.22 8.09
C TRP A 241 1.25 -10.94 8.69
N ALA A 242 1.52 -10.97 9.99
CA ALA A 242 2.10 -9.84 10.72
C ALA A 242 3.28 -10.28 11.57
N ARG A 243 4.46 -9.72 11.33
CA ARG A 243 5.69 -10.08 12.06
C ARG A 243 6.68 -8.92 12.14
N GLY A 244 7.45 -8.86 13.22
CA GLY A 244 8.52 -7.90 13.44
C GLY A 244 8.08 -6.44 13.33
N ARG A 245 9.01 -5.60 12.88
CA ARG A 245 8.75 -4.18 12.58
C ARG A 245 7.98 -4.06 11.27
N SER A 246 7.00 -3.18 11.21
CA SER A 246 6.28 -2.89 9.97
C SER A 246 7.17 -2.17 8.96
N GLU A 247 6.79 -2.30 7.70
CA GLU A 247 7.38 -1.66 6.54
C GLU A 247 7.12 -0.15 6.54
N PHE A 248 8.09 0.61 6.05
CA PHE A 248 7.98 2.02 5.74
C PHE A 248 7.76 2.21 4.24
N GLY A 249 6.65 2.86 3.89
CA GLY A 249 6.20 3.05 2.52
C GLY A 249 4.84 2.39 2.26
N PRO A 250 4.34 2.45 1.02
CA PRO A 250 2.99 2.03 0.68
C PRO A 250 2.84 0.52 0.44
N SER A 251 3.96 -0.21 0.31
CA SER A 251 3.99 -1.62 -0.04
C SER A 251 4.24 -2.48 1.19
N ALA A 252 3.51 -3.58 1.33
CA ALA A 252 3.88 -4.63 2.27
C ALA A 252 4.96 -5.53 1.65
N LEU A 253 5.97 -5.84 2.45
CA LEU A 253 7.21 -6.51 2.06
C LEU A 253 7.47 -7.75 2.93
N GLY A 254 6.41 -8.39 3.43
CA GLY A 254 6.48 -9.64 4.16
C GLY A 254 6.35 -9.53 5.69
N ASN A 255 6.11 -8.32 6.22
CA ASN A 255 5.94 -8.09 7.66
C ASN A 255 4.52 -7.61 8.02
N ARG A 256 3.78 -7.00 7.09
CA ARG A 256 2.35 -6.67 7.22
C ARG A 256 1.63 -7.01 5.93
N SER A 257 1.55 -8.30 5.63
CA SER A 257 1.09 -8.81 4.34
C SER A 257 -0.20 -9.61 4.45
N ILE A 258 -1.04 -9.52 3.42
CA ILE A 258 -2.00 -10.57 3.08
C ILE A 258 -1.33 -11.44 2.02
N LEU A 259 -1.25 -12.73 2.29
CA LEU A 259 -0.56 -13.70 1.46
C LEU A 259 -1.55 -14.69 0.86
N GLY A 260 -1.26 -15.14 -0.36
CA GLY A 260 -2.04 -16.17 -1.06
C GLY A 260 -1.17 -17.01 -1.99
N ASP A 261 -1.71 -18.14 -2.43
CA ASP A 261 -1.08 -18.98 -3.44
C ASP A 261 -1.17 -18.28 -4.82
N PRO A 262 -0.03 -18.02 -5.49
CA PRO A 262 -0.01 -17.31 -6.76
C PRO A 262 -0.47 -18.18 -7.94
N ARG A 263 -0.62 -19.50 -7.76
CA ARG A 263 -0.75 -20.43 -8.88
C ARG A 263 -2.13 -20.44 -9.52
N PRO A 264 -3.22 -20.72 -8.78
CA PRO A 264 -4.55 -20.70 -9.35
C PRO A 264 -4.94 -19.25 -9.69
N ARG A 265 -5.23 -18.97 -10.96
CA ARG A 265 -5.69 -17.64 -11.41
C ARG A 265 -6.92 -17.15 -10.63
N GLN A 266 -7.75 -18.04 -10.13
CA GLN A 266 -8.95 -17.75 -9.35
C GLN A 266 -8.64 -17.05 -8.02
N ASN A 267 -7.45 -17.27 -7.44
CA ASN A 267 -7.06 -16.64 -6.17
C ASN A 267 -6.97 -15.12 -6.28
N TRP A 268 -6.68 -14.60 -7.48
CA TRP A 268 -6.75 -13.18 -7.78
C TRP A 268 -8.17 -12.60 -7.58
N GLN A 269 -9.21 -13.33 -8.00
CA GLN A 269 -10.59 -12.89 -7.83
C GLN A 269 -11.03 -13.01 -6.37
N GLY A 270 -10.65 -14.11 -5.71
CA GLY A 270 -10.97 -14.36 -4.30
C GLY A 270 -10.49 -13.23 -3.38
N ILE A 271 -9.21 -12.83 -3.48
CA ILE A 271 -8.65 -11.77 -2.63
C ILE A 271 -9.29 -10.40 -2.93
N ASN A 272 -9.49 -10.08 -4.21
CA ASN A 272 -10.09 -8.79 -4.59
C ASN A 272 -11.54 -8.66 -4.07
N LEU A 273 -12.34 -9.73 -4.16
CA LEU A 273 -13.75 -9.71 -3.73
C LEU A 273 -13.90 -9.86 -2.21
N ALA A 274 -13.20 -10.83 -1.60
CA ALA A 274 -13.43 -11.20 -0.21
C ALA A 274 -12.75 -10.26 0.79
N ILE A 275 -11.66 -9.58 0.40
CA ILE A 275 -10.84 -8.82 1.35
C ILE A 275 -10.70 -7.36 0.92
N LYS A 276 -10.27 -7.14 -0.32
CA LYS A 276 -9.94 -5.78 -0.76
C LYS A 276 -11.17 -4.97 -1.18
N GLN A 277 -12.24 -5.64 -1.60
CA GLN A 277 -13.48 -5.05 -2.11
C GLN A 277 -13.23 -3.96 -3.17
N ARG A 278 -12.12 -4.08 -3.89
CA ARG A 278 -11.63 -3.11 -4.87
C ARG A 278 -11.81 -3.65 -6.28
N GLU A 279 -11.51 -2.83 -7.26
CA GLU A 279 -11.77 -3.17 -8.65
C GLU A 279 -11.05 -4.44 -9.07
N SER A 280 -11.76 -5.33 -9.76
CA SER A 280 -11.27 -6.68 -10.08
C SER A 280 -9.97 -6.66 -10.85
N PHE A 281 -9.70 -5.64 -11.68
CA PHE A 281 -8.52 -5.55 -12.53
C PHE A 281 -7.21 -5.25 -11.80
N ARG A 282 -7.19 -4.84 -10.52
CA ARG A 282 -5.92 -4.49 -9.87
C ARG A 282 -5.05 -5.73 -9.69
N PRO A 283 -3.83 -5.75 -10.25
CA PRO A 283 -2.92 -6.86 -10.05
C PRO A 283 -2.38 -6.88 -8.61
N PHE A 284 -1.93 -8.06 -8.18
CA PHE A 284 -1.23 -8.23 -6.91
C PHE A 284 0.28 -8.28 -7.14
N GLY A 285 1.02 -7.97 -6.08
CA GLY A 285 2.45 -8.19 -6.05
C GLY A 285 2.79 -9.66 -5.90
N SER A 286 4.02 -9.99 -6.26
CA SER A 286 4.63 -11.30 -6.05
C SER A 286 5.85 -11.15 -5.18
N ALA A 287 6.09 -12.12 -4.29
CA ALA A 287 7.33 -12.24 -3.52
C ALA A 287 8.00 -13.56 -3.91
N VAL A 288 9.27 -13.51 -4.31
CA VAL A 288 10.04 -14.67 -4.81
C VAL A 288 11.38 -14.77 -4.08
N LEU A 289 11.82 -15.99 -3.81
CA LEU A 289 13.16 -16.23 -3.28
C LEU A 289 14.23 -15.74 -4.27
N ALA A 290 15.26 -15.08 -3.77
CA ALA A 290 16.32 -14.51 -4.60
C ALA A 290 17.04 -15.56 -5.45
N GLU A 291 17.29 -16.74 -4.88
CA GLU A 291 17.90 -17.89 -5.54
C GLU A 291 17.07 -18.46 -6.70
N ASP A 292 15.75 -18.25 -6.70
CA ASP A 292 14.83 -18.78 -7.72
C ASP A 292 14.33 -17.71 -8.70
N PHE A 293 14.68 -16.44 -8.48
CA PHE A 293 14.16 -15.32 -9.26
C PHE A 293 14.34 -15.51 -10.77
N ASN A 294 15.55 -15.94 -11.19
CA ASN A 294 15.90 -16.11 -12.59
C ASN A 294 15.19 -17.28 -13.28
N ASP A 295 14.55 -18.19 -12.54
CA ASP A 295 13.78 -19.31 -13.09
C ASP A 295 12.32 -18.96 -13.34
N TYR A 296 11.86 -17.82 -12.78
CA TYR A 296 10.47 -17.36 -12.86
C TYR A 296 10.30 -16.01 -13.55
N PHE A 297 11.30 -15.14 -13.44
CA PHE A 297 11.25 -13.78 -13.95
C PHE A 297 12.47 -13.47 -14.81
N ASN A 298 12.28 -12.57 -15.77
CA ASN A 298 13.39 -12.04 -16.54
C ASN A 298 14.10 -10.95 -15.72
N PRO A 299 15.42 -10.98 -15.58
CA PRO A 299 16.14 -9.90 -14.92
C PRO A 299 16.01 -8.59 -15.71
N LEU A 300 15.85 -7.49 -14.99
CA LEU A 300 15.93 -6.17 -15.58
C LEU A 300 17.40 -5.83 -15.89
N PRO A 301 17.68 -5.04 -16.95
CA PRO A 301 19.00 -4.46 -17.12
C PRO A 301 19.38 -3.66 -15.87
N SER A 302 20.70 -3.54 -15.62
CA SER A 302 21.24 -2.81 -14.45
C SER A 302 21.03 -3.52 -13.10
N ASN A 303 20.37 -4.68 -13.08
CA ASN A 303 20.10 -5.50 -11.89
C ASN A 303 19.71 -4.67 -10.65
N PRO A 304 18.67 -3.82 -10.74
CA PRO A 304 18.30 -2.94 -9.65
C PRO A 304 17.90 -3.74 -8.41
N ASN A 305 17.96 -3.12 -7.23
CA ASN A 305 17.41 -3.74 -6.03
C ASN A 305 15.88 -3.86 -6.17
N MET A 306 15.39 -5.10 -6.28
CA MET A 306 13.97 -5.45 -6.42
C MET A 306 13.33 -5.94 -5.10
N GLU A 307 13.94 -5.67 -3.95
CA GLU A 307 13.41 -6.06 -2.62
C GLU A 307 12.19 -5.24 -2.18
N HIS A 308 11.87 -4.15 -2.89
CA HIS A 308 10.88 -3.16 -2.45
C HIS A 308 9.59 -3.12 -3.27
N MET A 309 9.40 -4.05 -4.21
CA MET A 309 8.20 -4.10 -5.05
C MET A 309 7.92 -2.78 -5.81
N VAL A 310 9.00 -2.08 -6.19
CA VAL A 310 8.97 -0.81 -6.96
C VAL A 310 9.35 -0.99 -8.43
N PHE A 311 9.50 -2.23 -8.89
CA PHE A 311 9.81 -2.56 -10.27
C PHE A 311 8.84 -3.61 -10.81
N VAL A 312 8.48 -3.47 -12.08
CA VAL A 312 7.80 -4.49 -12.87
C VAL A 312 8.80 -5.16 -13.80
N THR A 313 8.73 -6.50 -13.89
CA THR A 313 9.47 -7.26 -14.90
C THR A 313 8.58 -8.29 -15.58
N LYS A 314 9.09 -8.93 -16.64
CA LYS A 314 8.39 -9.99 -17.36
C LYS A 314 8.48 -11.31 -16.59
N VAL A 315 7.34 -11.97 -16.43
CA VAL A 315 7.28 -13.38 -16.04
C VAL A 315 7.70 -14.21 -17.24
N ARG A 316 8.57 -15.19 -16.98
CA ARG A 316 9.00 -16.16 -18.00
C ARG A 316 7.81 -16.86 -18.62
N GLU A 317 7.84 -17.03 -19.93
CA GLU A 317 6.68 -17.45 -20.72
C GLU A 317 6.10 -18.79 -20.23
N GLU A 318 6.98 -19.74 -19.97
CA GLU A 318 6.70 -21.07 -19.43
C GLU A 318 6.12 -21.04 -17.99
N LYS A 319 6.34 -19.95 -17.25
CA LYS A 319 5.84 -19.78 -15.87
C LYS A 319 4.56 -18.96 -15.78
N ARG A 320 4.09 -18.32 -16.86
CA ARG A 320 2.89 -17.44 -16.82
C ARG A 320 1.62 -18.19 -16.45
N ALA A 321 1.46 -19.42 -16.95
CA ALA A 321 0.33 -20.26 -16.59
C ALA A 321 0.40 -20.72 -15.12
N GLU A 322 1.61 -21.01 -14.64
CA GLU A 322 1.87 -21.37 -13.24
C GLU A 322 1.66 -20.20 -12.29
N LEU A 323 1.91 -18.95 -12.67
CA LEU A 323 1.77 -17.76 -11.81
C LEU A 323 0.53 -16.92 -12.16
N GLY A 324 -0.61 -17.59 -12.37
CA GLY A 324 -1.82 -16.98 -12.94
C GLY A 324 -2.44 -15.85 -12.12
N ALA A 325 -2.22 -15.80 -10.79
CA ALA A 325 -2.81 -14.79 -9.90
C ALA A 325 -1.98 -13.50 -9.75
N VAL A 326 -0.70 -13.53 -10.13
CA VAL A 326 0.25 -12.41 -9.99
C VAL A 326 0.80 -11.92 -11.34
N THR A 327 0.43 -12.56 -12.44
CA THR A 327 0.84 -12.19 -13.80
C THR A 327 -0.23 -11.31 -14.47
N HIS A 328 0.18 -10.13 -14.93
CA HIS A 328 -0.63 -9.23 -15.74
C HIS A 328 -0.94 -9.83 -17.12
N VAL A 329 -1.96 -9.32 -17.82
CA VAL A 329 -2.33 -9.81 -19.16
C VAL A 329 -1.23 -9.64 -20.21
N ASN A 330 -0.34 -8.65 -20.04
CA ASN A 330 0.83 -8.44 -20.90
C ASN A 330 2.07 -9.29 -20.48
N GLY A 331 1.90 -10.24 -19.55
CA GLY A 331 2.96 -11.13 -19.07
C GLY A 331 3.95 -10.50 -18.09
N THR A 332 3.64 -9.31 -17.55
CA THR A 332 4.47 -8.65 -16.54
C THR A 332 3.97 -8.91 -15.11
N GLY A 333 4.82 -8.71 -14.10
CA GLY A 333 4.45 -8.79 -12.69
C GLY A 333 5.26 -7.79 -11.85
N CYS A 334 4.65 -7.28 -10.79
CA CYS A 334 5.34 -6.47 -9.78
C CYS A 334 6.01 -7.41 -8.77
N VAL A 335 7.32 -7.34 -8.64
CA VAL A 335 8.11 -8.38 -7.94
C VAL A 335 8.84 -7.80 -6.75
N GLN A 336 8.75 -8.52 -5.63
CA GLN A 336 9.62 -8.43 -4.48
C GLN A 336 10.59 -9.61 -4.50
N VAL A 337 11.88 -9.34 -4.61
CA VAL A 337 12.92 -10.34 -4.39
C VAL A 337 13.20 -10.46 -2.89
N VAL A 338 13.20 -11.67 -2.34
CA VAL A 338 13.37 -11.92 -0.91
C VAL A 338 14.69 -12.63 -0.67
N THR A 339 15.62 -11.96 -0.01
CA THR A 339 16.89 -12.53 0.43
C THR A 339 16.79 -12.98 1.90
N LYS A 340 17.49 -14.07 2.25
CA LYS A 340 17.57 -14.56 3.63
C LYS A 340 18.16 -13.52 4.60
N SER A 341 19.06 -12.66 4.11
CA SER A 341 19.66 -11.59 4.89
C SER A 341 18.72 -10.41 5.13
N ALA A 342 17.88 -10.04 4.16
CA ALA A 342 16.98 -8.90 4.30
C ALA A 342 15.74 -9.23 5.15
N ASN A 343 15.14 -10.41 4.93
CA ASN A 343 13.96 -10.85 5.69
C ASN A 343 13.99 -12.38 5.91
N PRO A 344 14.72 -12.86 6.94
CA PRO A 344 14.90 -14.30 7.16
C PRO A 344 13.59 -15.05 7.45
N ASP A 345 12.63 -14.39 8.08
CA ASP A 345 11.37 -15.01 8.45
C ASP A 345 10.43 -15.13 7.24
N PHE A 346 10.37 -14.11 6.38
CA PHE A 346 9.62 -14.23 5.13
C PHE A 346 10.29 -15.19 4.14
N TRP A 347 11.63 -15.22 4.10
CA TRP A 347 12.40 -16.21 3.34
C TRP A 347 12.06 -17.65 3.80
N LYS A 348 11.97 -17.90 5.11
CA LYS A 348 11.57 -19.22 5.66
C LYS A 348 10.16 -19.61 5.21
N LEU A 349 9.19 -18.69 5.30
CA LEU A 349 7.82 -18.97 4.87
C LEU A 349 7.75 -19.36 3.38
N ILE A 350 8.39 -18.57 2.51
CA ILE A 350 8.38 -18.85 1.06
C ILE A 350 9.13 -20.17 0.77
N SER A 351 10.20 -20.46 1.51
CA SER A 351 10.94 -21.73 1.39
C SER A 351 10.08 -22.93 1.78
N ALA A 352 9.36 -22.87 2.91
CA ALA A 352 8.43 -23.92 3.32
C ALA A 352 7.29 -24.11 2.29
N PHE A 353 6.79 -23.02 1.70
CA PHE A 353 5.81 -23.08 0.63
C PHE A 353 6.39 -23.73 -0.64
N LYS A 354 7.63 -23.40 -1.02
CA LYS A 354 8.36 -24.01 -2.14
C LYS A 354 8.52 -25.52 -1.94
N GLU A 355 8.93 -25.96 -0.76
CA GLU A 355 9.11 -27.40 -0.46
C GLU A 355 7.81 -28.18 -0.64
N ARG A 356 6.67 -27.57 -0.31
CA ARG A 356 5.34 -28.18 -0.41
C ARG A 356 4.76 -28.17 -1.82
N THR A 357 5.06 -27.13 -2.60
CA THR A 357 4.33 -26.83 -3.84
C THR A 357 5.19 -26.87 -5.11
N GLY A 358 6.51 -26.89 -4.96
CA GLY A 358 7.47 -26.63 -6.03
C GLY A 358 7.57 -25.18 -6.47
N CYS A 359 6.75 -24.26 -5.92
CA CYS A 359 6.67 -22.86 -6.34
C CYS A 359 7.34 -21.95 -5.29
N PRO A 360 8.42 -21.22 -5.62
CA PRO A 360 9.14 -20.32 -4.72
C PRO A 360 8.55 -18.90 -4.72
N VAL A 361 7.28 -18.76 -5.07
CA VAL A 361 6.58 -17.48 -5.22
C VAL A 361 5.36 -17.45 -4.32
N LEU A 362 5.11 -16.33 -3.66
CA LEU A 362 3.84 -16.03 -2.98
C LEU A 362 3.18 -14.80 -3.60
N LEU A 363 1.85 -14.79 -3.64
CA LEU A 363 1.11 -13.55 -3.82
C LEU A 363 1.25 -12.73 -2.54
N ASN A 364 1.69 -11.47 -2.68
CA ASN A 364 1.86 -10.55 -1.56
C ASN A 364 1.11 -9.25 -1.84
N THR A 365 0.25 -8.85 -0.91
CA THR A 365 -0.43 -7.55 -0.92
C THR A 365 -0.46 -6.95 0.48
N SER A 366 -0.67 -5.64 0.59
CA SER A 366 -0.80 -4.92 1.85
C SER A 366 -1.80 -5.56 2.82
N PHE A 367 -1.49 -5.66 4.12
CA PHE A 367 -2.46 -6.12 5.12
C PHE A 367 -3.33 -4.94 5.57
N ASN A 368 -4.46 -4.78 4.90
CA ASN A 368 -5.53 -3.80 5.14
C ASN A 368 -6.74 -4.09 4.24
N ASN A 369 -7.87 -3.44 4.49
CA ASN A 369 -8.94 -3.29 3.49
C ASN A 369 -8.86 -1.92 2.79
N GLN A 370 -9.84 -1.57 1.96
CA GLN A 370 -9.88 -0.28 1.24
C GLN A 370 -10.15 0.94 2.12
N TYR A 371 -10.57 0.73 3.37
CA TYR A 371 -10.98 1.77 4.29
C TYR A 371 -9.89 2.16 5.30
N GLU A 372 -8.74 1.48 5.33
CA GLU A 372 -7.70 1.68 6.35
C GLU A 372 -6.27 1.58 5.78
N PRO A 373 -5.27 2.19 6.47
CA PRO A 373 -3.85 1.98 6.15
C PRO A 373 -3.38 0.57 6.53
N ILE A 374 -2.14 0.22 6.17
CA ILE A 374 -1.51 -1.06 6.55
C ILE A 374 -1.51 -1.20 8.08
N VAL A 375 -1.93 -2.37 8.58
CA VAL A 375 -2.00 -2.67 10.02
C VAL A 375 -0.65 -2.43 10.70
N GLN A 376 -0.66 -1.75 11.86
CA GLN A 376 0.57 -1.43 12.59
C GLN A 376 0.72 -2.25 13.87
N ASN A 377 -0.38 -2.54 14.55
CA ASN A 377 -0.43 -3.25 15.82
C ASN A 377 -1.37 -4.48 15.77
N VAL A 378 -1.44 -5.21 16.89
CA VAL A 378 -2.24 -6.43 17.02
C VAL A 378 -3.74 -6.13 16.87
N THR A 379 -4.22 -5.03 17.44
CA THR A 379 -5.63 -4.62 17.34
C THR A 379 -6.04 -4.35 15.90
N ASP A 380 -5.19 -3.68 15.12
CA ASP A 380 -5.41 -3.45 13.69
C ASP A 380 -5.48 -4.78 12.92
N ALA A 381 -4.56 -5.70 13.21
CA ALA A 381 -4.51 -7.01 12.56
C ALA A 381 -5.76 -7.85 12.88
N VAL A 382 -6.18 -7.90 14.14
CA VAL A 382 -7.39 -8.61 14.58
C VAL A 382 -8.65 -7.97 13.99
N ARG A 383 -8.78 -6.64 14.03
CA ARG A 383 -9.89 -5.92 13.41
C ARG A 383 -9.98 -6.22 11.91
N THR A 384 -8.86 -6.08 11.19
CA THR A 384 -8.80 -6.35 9.75
C THR A 384 -9.17 -7.79 9.47
N PHE A 385 -8.62 -8.74 10.22
CA PHE A 385 -8.94 -10.14 10.11
C PHE A 385 -10.44 -10.40 10.25
N LEU A 386 -11.05 -10.01 11.39
CA LEU A 386 -12.47 -10.24 11.69
C LEU A 386 -13.43 -9.58 10.70
N THR A 387 -13.03 -8.45 10.09
CA THR A 387 -13.86 -7.67 9.15
C THR A 387 -13.64 -7.99 7.67
N THR A 388 -12.77 -8.94 7.32
CA THR A 388 -12.47 -9.31 5.93
C THR A 388 -12.70 -10.80 5.67
N GLY A 389 -12.50 -11.27 4.45
CA GLY A 389 -12.58 -12.68 4.08
C GLY A 389 -11.30 -13.50 4.31
N LEU A 390 -10.36 -13.03 5.14
CA LEU A 390 -9.15 -13.80 5.47
C LEU A 390 -9.50 -15.11 6.20
N ASP A 391 -8.83 -16.21 5.84
CA ASP A 391 -9.07 -17.53 6.42
C ASP A 391 -8.35 -17.69 7.76
N TYR A 392 -7.06 -17.31 7.80
CA TYR A 392 -6.20 -17.42 8.98
C TYR A 392 -5.42 -16.14 9.25
N LEU A 393 -5.07 -15.94 10.52
CA LEU A 393 -4.26 -14.84 11.00
C LEU A 393 -3.00 -15.39 11.67
N PHE A 394 -1.84 -14.98 11.20
CA PHE A 394 -0.55 -15.26 11.79
C PHE A 394 0.05 -13.96 12.31
N ILE A 395 0.25 -13.87 13.63
CA ILE A 395 0.94 -12.75 14.28
C ILE A 395 2.09 -13.31 15.10
N GLU A 396 3.32 -12.94 14.76
CA GLU A 396 4.55 -13.51 15.33
C GLU A 396 4.54 -15.05 15.32
N ASN A 397 4.41 -15.69 16.48
CA ASN A 397 4.37 -17.15 16.63
C ASN A 397 2.98 -17.63 17.07
N THR A 398 1.93 -16.88 16.73
CA THR A 398 0.54 -17.21 17.05
C THR A 398 -0.29 -17.32 15.78
N MET A 399 -0.93 -18.47 15.60
CA MET A 399 -1.93 -18.70 14.57
C MET A 399 -3.34 -18.58 15.17
N ALA A 400 -4.25 -17.94 14.45
CA ALA A 400 -5.65 -17.81 14.83
C ALA A 400 -6.59 -18.01 13.64
N GLU A 401 -7.79 -18.50 13.95
CA GLU A 401 -8.87 -18.73 13.00
C GLU A 401 -10.16 -18.03 13.47
N LYS A 402 -11.03 -17.71 12.52
CA LYS A 402 -12.35 -17.15 12.85
C LYS A 402 -13.26 -18.22 13.41
N SER A 403 -13.99 -17.85 14.46
CA SER A 403 -15.20 -18.57 14.85
C SER A 403 -16.32 -18.29 13.85
N SER A 404 -17.26 -19.21 13.70
CA SER A 404 -18.52 -18.97 12.97
C SER A 404 -19.40 -17.89 13.64
N GLU A 405 -19.07 -17.46 14.85
CA GLU A 405 -19.89 -16.63 15.72
C GLU A 405 -19.40 -15.17 15.83
N VAL A 406 -18.58 -14.67 14.89
CA VAL A 406 -18.10 -13.26 14.90
C VAL A 406 -19.24 -12.26 15.07
N ARG A 407 -20.39 -12.51 14.43
CA ARG A 407 -21.58 -11.66 14.54
C ARG A 407 -22.18 -11.67 15.95
N SER A 408 -22.22 -12.84 16.60
CA SER A 408 -22.72 -12.99 17.97
C SER A 408 -21.87 -12.19 18.96
N LEU A 409 -20.56 -12.09 18.74
CA LEU A 409 -19.66 -11.31 19.59
C LEU A 409 -20.02 -9.82 19.61
N ILE A 410 -20.47 -9.25 18.47
CA ILE A 410 -20.86 -7.84 18.37
C ILE A 410 -21.98 -7.49 19.35
N ALA A 411 -22.95 -8.39 19.55
CA ALA A 411 -24.06 -8.17 20.47
C ALA A 411 -23.60 -7.92 21.92
N THR A 412 -22.43 -8.46 22.28
CA THR A 412 -21.84 -8.33 23.61
C THR A 412 -20.67 -7.36 23.67
N ALA A 413 -20.30 -6.72 22.56
CA ALA A 413 -19.16 -5.83 22.45
C ALA A 413 -19.48 -4.40 22.92
N SER A 414 -18.44 -3.57 22.97
CA SER A 414 -18.56 -2.11 23.01
C SER A 414 -18.26 -1.52 21.65
N LEU A 415 -18.95 -0.46 21.27
CA LEU A 415 -18.64 0.32 20.07
C LEU A 415 -18.48 1.81 20.38
N ARG A 416 -17.76 2.51 19.52
CA ARG A 416 -17.67 3.98 19.48
C ARG A 416 -17.62 4.47 18.05
N LEU A 417 -17.89 5.75 17.82
CA LEU A 417 -17.58 6.39 16.56
C LEU A 417 -16.06 6.42 16.34
N SER A 418 -15.60 6.18 15.11
CA SER A 418 -14.19 6.30 14.76
C SER A 418 -13.72 7.76 14.89
N ASP A 419 -12.47 7.99 15.26
CA ASP A 419 -11.90 9.34 15.46
C ASP A 419 -11.92 10.21 14.18
N VAL A 420 -12.11 9.59 13.02
CA VAL A 420 -12.22 10.25 11.70
C VAL A 420 -13.64 10.27 11.13
N ALA A 421 -14.63 9.86 11.93
CA ALA A 421 -16.03 9.79 11.54
C ALA A 421 -16.91 10.74 12.37
N TRP A 422 -17.97 11.26 11.75
CA TRP A 422 -18.98 12.07 12.43
C TRP A 422 -20.37 11.75 11.90
N VAL A 423 -21.38 12.00 12.72
CA VAL A 423 -22.79 11.89 12.32
C VAL A 423 -23.27 13.27 11.86
N GLU A 424 -23.98 13.30 10.74
CA GLU A 424 -24.61 14.49 10.19
C GLU A 424 -26.08 14.19 9.89
N GLU A 425 -26.95 15.16 10.18
CA GLU A 425 -28.37 15.03 9.91
C GLU A 425 -28.75 15.91 8.72
N ILE A 426 -29.17 15.27 7.63
CA ILE A 426 -29.56 15.95 6.40
C ILE A 426 -31.08 16.05 6.38
N THR A 427 -31.57 17.28 6.51
CA THR A 427 -32.99 17.60 6.38
C THR A 427 -33.24 18.25 5.02
N THR A 428 -34.08 17.61 4.21
CA THR A 428 -34.61 18.15 2.97
C THR A 428 -36.10 18.44 3.12
N VAL A 429 -36.70 19.19 2.18
CA VAL A 429 -38.14 19.47 2.16
C VAL A 429 -39.00 18.21 2.18
N ARG A 430 -38.47 17.07 1.71
CA ARG A 430 -39.20 15.80 1.60
C ARG A 430 -38.84 14.77 2.68
N GLN A 431 -37.62 14.80 3.21
CA GLN A 431 -37.08 13.71 4.05
C GLN A 431 -36.01 14.21 5.01
N ARG A 432 -35.98 13.61 6.21
CA ARG A 432 -34.91 13.72 7.20
C ARG A 432 -34.14 12.40 7.20
N ARG A 433 -32.83 12.46 7.01
CA ARG A 433 -31.93 11.29 6.96
C ARG A 433 -30.73 11.54 7.85
N THR A 434 -30.26 10.50 8.52
CA THR A 434 -29.00 10.54 9.28
C THR A 434 -27.92 9.85 8.48
N VAL A 435 -26.80 10.54 8.27
CA VAL A 435 -25.65 10.01 7.53
C VAL A 435 -24.42 10.00 8.43
N LEU A 436 -23.61 8.96 8.27
CA LEU A 436 -22.24 8.91 8.75
C LEU A 436 -21.32 9.43 7.67
N ARG A 437 -20.43 10.33 8.05
CA ARG A 437 -19.33 10.80 7.21
C ARG A 437 -18.00 10.40 7.80
N ARG A 438 -17.01 10.21 6.94
CA ARG A 438 -15.64 9.89 7.31
C ARG A 438 -14.64 10.47 6.32
N ALA A 439 -13.52 10.99 6.83
CA ALA A 439 -12.43 11.44 5.98
C ALA A 439 -11.77 10.28 5.20
N PRO A 440 -11.27 10.50 3.95
CA PRO A 440 -11.30 11.78 3.24
C PRO A 440 -12.63 12.09 2.55
N SER A 441 -13.52 11.14 2.26
CA SER A 441 -14.82 11.41 1.57
C SER A 441 -15.80 10.22 1.56
N TYR A 442 -15.86 9.43 2.63
CA TYR A 442 -16.85 8.33 2.71
C TYR A 442 -18.14 8.83 3.35
N THR A 443 -19.29 8.50 2.75
CA THR A 443 -20.61 8.82 3.28
C THR A 443 -21.46 7.57 3.26
N ARG A 444 -22.18 7.31 4.36
CA ARG A 444 -23.12 6.19 4.48
C ARG A 444 -24.41 6.64 5.15
N GLU A 445 -25.54 6.25 4.59
CA GLU A 445 -26.84 6.45 5.24
C GLU A 445 -27.03 5.39 6.32
N LEU A 446 -27.52 5.81 7.49
CA LEU A 446 -27.90 4.92 8.57
C LEU A 446 -29.37 4.50 8.39
N ASN A 447 -29.61 3.20 8.39
CA ASN A 447 -30.94 2.63 8.24
C ASN A 447 -31.65 2.47 9.60
N ASN A 448 -30.88 2.23 10.67
CA ASN A 448 -31.41 2.10 12.02
C ASN A 448 -31.31 3.43 12.81
N TRP A 449 -32.47 3.99 13.17
CA TRP A 449 -32.54 5.24 13.92
C TRP A 449 -32.04 5.14 15.37
N GLN A 450 -32.15 3.95 16.01
CA GLN A 450 -31.65 3.73 17.37
C GLN A 450 -30.11 3.76 17.37
N LEU A 451 -29.49 3.13 16.38
CA LEU A 451 -28.04 3.19 16.17
C LEU A 451 -27.57 4.61 15.88
N ALA A 452 -28.30 5.33 15.03
CA ALA A 452 -28.00 6.73 14.72
C ALA A 452 -28.03 7.62 15.97
N ARG A 453 -29.09 7.52 16.76
CA ARG A 453 -29.21 8.24 18.03
C ARG A 453 -28.09 7.86 19.00
N TYR A 454 -27.81 6.57 19.13
CA TYR A 454 -26.77 6.07 20.01
C TYR A 454 -25.39 6.60 19.65
N LEU A 455 -25.02 6.59 18.37
CA LEU A 455 -23.74 7.15 17.91
C LEU A 455 -23.65 8.67 18.11
N CYS A 456 -24.77 9.39 17.96
CA CYS A 456 -24.83 10.83 18.30
C CYS A 456 -24.62 11.09 19.79
N GLU A 457 -25.19 10.26 20.67
CA GLU A 457 -25.13 10.43 22.12
C GLU A 457 -23.79 9.95 22.70
N SER A 458 -23.24 8.82 22.22
CA SER A 458 -21.97 8.25 22.72
C SER A 458 -20.74 8.95 22.15
N GLY A 459 -20.84 9.52 20.93
CA GLY A 459 -19.70 10.11 20.23
C GLY A 459 -18.51 9.15 20.15
N SER A 460 -17.34 9.61 20.61
CA SER A 460 -16.08 8.87 20.63
C SER A 460 -15.89 7.94 21.84
N GLU A 461 -16.86 7.87 22.76
CA GLU A 461 -16.77 7.03 23.95
C GLU A 461 -17.33 5.62 23.68
N PHE A 462 -16.63 4.60 24.20
CA PHE A 462 -17.08 3.22 24.08
C PHE A 462 -18.33 2.97 24.91
N SER A 463 -19.37 2.47 24.25
CA SER A 463 -20.65 2.14 24.87
C SER A 463 -21.07 0.71 24.52
N LEU A 464 -21.77 0.02 25.44
CA LEU A 464 -22.15 -1.38 25.29
C LEU A 464 -23.27 -1.57 24.26
N VAL A 465 -23.04 -2.46 23.28
CA VAL A 465 -24.05 -2.83 22.27
C VAL A 465 -25.26 -3.51 22.92
N ALA A 466 -25.09 -4.14 24.09
CA ALA A 466 -26.20 -4.68 24.88
C ALA A 466 -27.33 -3.65 25.10
N HIS A 467 -27.02 -2.36 25.31
CA HIS A 467 -28.01 -1.30 25.48
C HIS A 467 -28.81 -0.98 24.20
N LEU A 468 -28.25 -1.31 23.03
CA LEU A 468 -28.89 -1.13 21.72
C LEU A 468 -29.80 -2.31 21.36
N VAL A 469 -29.43 -3.53 21.76
CA VAL A 469 -30.12 -4.76 21.33
C VAL A 469 -31.13 -5.28 22.35
N ASP A 470 -31.21 -4.67 23.54
CA ASP A 470 -32.17 -5.04 24.57
C ASP A 470 -33.59 -4.61 24.19
N GLY A 471 -34.58 -5.48 24.42
CA GLY A 471 -35.97 -5.25 24.03
C GLY A 471 -36.26 -5.21 22.52
N VAL A 472 -35.26 -5.43 21.65
CA VAL A 472 -35.41 -5.49 20.19
C VAL A 472 -35.82 -6.89 19.74
N SER A 473 -36.72 -7.00 18.75
CA SER A 473 -37.14 -8.29 18.20
C SER A 473 -35.95 -9.06 17.61
N PRO A 474 -35.95 -10.41 17.58
CA PRO A 474 -34.82 -11.18 17.04
C PRO A 474 -34.43 -10.78 15.60
N LYS A 475 -35.42 -10.54 14.73
CA LYS A 475 -35.19 -10.14 13.35
C LYS A 475 -34.52 -8.76 13.25
N ASP A 476 -34.99 -7.79 14.03
CA ASP A 476 -34.45 -6.44 14.02
C ASP A 476 -33.06 -6.40 14.68
N ARG A 477 -32.81 -7.28 15.65
CA ARG A 477 -31.49 -7.49 16.27
C ARG A 477 -30.47 -7.98 15.24
N ASP A 478 -30.81 -8.97 14.43
CA ASP A 478 -29.90 -9.49 13.39
C ASP A 478 -29.56 -8.42 12.35
N GLN A 479 -30.56 -7.62 11.94
CA GLN A 479 -30.34 -6.49 11.01
C GLN A 479 -29.44 -5.42 11.63
N LEU A 480 -29.65 -5.08 12.89
CA LEU A 480 -28.83 -4.11 13.62
C LEU A 480 -27.39 -4.62 13.78
N ILE A 481 -27.18 -5.88 14.13
CA ILE A 481 -25.84 -6.49 14.24
C ILE A 481 -25.13 -6.47 12.88
N GLU A 482 -25.84 -6.77 11.79
CA GLU A 482 -25.25 -6.71 10.45
C GLU A 482 -24.89 -5.27 10.07
N GLU A 483 -25.74 -4.29 10.34
CA GLU A 483 -25.44 -2.88 10.10
C GLU A 483 -24.20 -2.44 10.90
N ILE A 484 -24.11 -2.79 12.19
CA ILE A 484 -22.93 -2.53 13.04
C ILE A 484 -21.68 -3.17 12.44
N PHE A 485 -21.75 -4.42 12.00
CA PHE A 485 -20.59 -5.07 11.37
C PHE A 485 -20.13 -4.34 10.12
N LEU A 486 -21.05 -3.92 9.26
CA LEU A 486 -20.71 -3.21 8.03
C LEU A 486 -20.09 -1.85 8.34
N LEU A 487 -20.60 -1.11 9.32
CA LEU A 487 -19.98 0.14 9.78
C LEU A 487 -18.58 -0.09 10.36
N TRP A 488 -18.37 -1.20 11.05
CA TRP A 488 -17.05 -1.58 11.57
C TRP A 488 -16.09 -1.93 10.44
N GLN A 489 -16.54 -2.73 9.46
CA GLN A 489 -15.78 -3.08 8.25
C GLN A 489 -15.36 -1.84 7.45
N GLU A 490 -16.24 -0.85 7.34
CA GLU A 490 -16.00 0.41 6.63
C GLU A 490 -15.30 1.48 7.49
N ARG A 491 -14.96 1.13 8.74
CA ARG A 491 -14.22 1.98 9.69
C ARG A 491 -14.95 3.28 10.04
N PHE A 492 -16.28 3.28 10.01
CA PHE A 492 -17.08 4.36 10.59
C PHE A 492 -17.13 4.26 12.12
N ILE A 493 -17.06 3.03 12.64
CA ILE A 493 -17.05 2.76 14.08
C ILE A 493 -15.87 1.85 14.44
N ASP A 494 -15.46 1.92 15.70
CA ASP A 494 -14.57 0.93 16.31
C ASP A 494 -15.38 0.01 17.22
N VAL A 495 -15.15 -1.30 17.11
CA VAL A 495 -15.74 -2.31 18.00
C VAL A 495 -14.62 -2.94 18.84
N ARG A 496 -14.88 -3.15 20.14
CA ARG A 496 -13.97 -3.83 21.06
C ARG A 496 -14.71 -4.82 21.96
N PRO A 497 -14.09 -5.94 22.35
CA PRO A 497 -14.70 -6.88 23.28
C PRO A 497 -14.81 -6.28 24.69
N THR A 498 -15.93 -6.55 25.36
CA THR A 498 -16.30 -5.93 26.65
C THR A 498 -15.38 -6.31 27.81
N LYS A 499 -14.64 -7.44 27.73
CA LYS A 499 -13.61 -7.78 28.73
C LYS A 499 -12.50 -6.70 28.81
N VAL A 500 -12.29 -5.90 27.76
CA VAL A 500 -11.32 -4.79 27.73
C VAL A 500 -11.88 -3.51 28.36
N ALA A 501 -13.21 -3.32 28.33
CA ALA A 501 -13.86 -2.11 28.89
C ALA A 501 -13.82 -2.02 30.42
N ARG A 502 -13.49 -3.12 31.14
CA ARG A 502 -13.25 -3.11 32.59
C ARG A 502 -11.79 -2.88 32.99
N LEU A 503 -10.85 -2.98 32.06
CA LEU A 503 -9.45 -2.58 32.28
C LEU A 503 -9.32 -1.11 31.89
N GLY A 504 -10.03 -0.26 32.62
CA GLY A 504 -9.91 1.20 32.55
C GLY A 504 -8.54 1.62 33.07
N GLY A 505 -7.55 1.59 32.18
CA GLY A 505 -6.27 2.26 32.35
C GLY A 505 -5.88 2.85 30.99
N PRO A 506 -5.37 4.09 30.93
CA PRO A 506 -4.83 4.61 29.69
C PRO A 506 -3.68 3.69 29.28
N ILE A 507 -3.78 3.10 28.09
CA ILE A 507 -2.56 2.73 27.36
C ILE A 507 -1.99 4.07 26.93
N GLY A 508 -1.21 4.70 27.83
CA GLY A 508 -0.42 5.88 27.52
C GLY A 508 0.40 5.57 26.27
N ALA A 509 0.37 6.42 25.25
CA ALA A 509 1.04 7.72 25.32
C ALA A 509 2.53 7.58 25.72
N ASP A 510 3.22 6.54 25.24
CA ASP A 510 4.65 6.61 24.93
C ASP A 510 4.82 6.84 23.41
N LEU A 511 4.26 7.98 22.96
CA LEU A 511 4.79 8.70 21.81
C LEU A 511 5.37 10.00 22.37
N SER A 512 6.51 9.88 23.07
CA SER A 512 7.45 10.98 23.13
C SER A 512 8.24 10.97 21.82
N PHE A 513 8.06 12.03 21.04
CA PHE A 513 8.82 12.31 19.82
C PHE A 513 10.28 12.64 20.14
#